data_AF-A0A2T4LKR6-F1
#
_entry.id   AF-A0A2T4LKR6-F1
#
_cell.length_a   1.000
_cell.length_b   1.000
_cell.length_c   1.000
_cell.angle_alpha   90.00
_cell.angle_beta   90.00
_cell.angle_gamma   90.00
#
_symmetry.space_group_name_H-M   'P 1'
#
loop_
_entity.id
_entity.type
_entity.pdbx_description
1 polymer ?
#
loop_
_entity_poly.entity_id
_entity_poly.type
_entity_poly.pdbx_seq_one_letter_code
_entity_poly.pdbx_strand_id
1 'polypeptide(L)'
;ITNMFSKKGDKVVEMNIQALQEGYRLMQEQQSTLIGDFELTDTAEQPHLYMIGNDAIGLGALSAGSRFMAAYPITPASEIMEYMIANLPKVGGTVVQTEDEIAAANMAIGSNYAGVRAFTASAGPGLSLMMEAIGLSGMTETPFVVINTQRG
;
A
#
# COMPACT_ATOMS: atom_id res chain seq x y z
N ILE A 1 20.16 2.74 10.03
CA ILE A 1 19.90 2.27 11.42
C ILE A 1 19.39 3.40 12.30
N THR A 2 20.08 4.55 12.36
CA THR A 2 19.72 5.70 13.22
C THR A 2 18.27 6.16 13.05
N ASN A 3 17.81 6.40 11.81
CA ASN A 3 16.43 6.85 11.57
C ASN A 3 15.37 5.82 11.96
N MET A 4 15.67 4.52 11.82
CA MET A 4 14.72 3.43 12.11
C MET A 4 14.49 3.24 13.62
N PHE A 5 15.55 3.36 14.43
CA PHE A 5 15.50 3.03 15.86
C PHE A 5 15.53 4.25 16.80
N SER A 6 15.57 5.47 16.26
CA SER A 6 15.56 6.72 17.03
C SER A 6 14.50 6.75 18.15
N LYS A 7 13.27 6.29 17.85
CA LYS A 7 12.16 6.23 18.82
C LYS A 7 12.37 5.22 19.97
N LYS A 8 13.37 4.34 19.88
CA LYS A 8 13.70 3.33 20.90
C LYS A 8 14.85 3.75 21.83
N GLY A 9 15.42 4.94 21.61
CA GLY A 9 16.46 5.54 22.45
C GLY A 9 17.89 5.19 22.03
N ASP A 10 18.83 6.06 22.41
CA ASP A 10 20.22 6.04 21.94
C ASP A 10 20.94 4.72 22.22
N LYS A 11 20.70 4.13 23.40
CA LYS A 11 21.29 2.82 23.75
C LYS A 11 20.91 1.72 22.76
N VAL A 12 19.65 1.68 22.32
CA VAL A 12 19.18 0.68 21.35
C VAL A 12 19.79 0.96 19.97
N VAL A 13 19.88 2.22 19.58
CA VAL A 13 20.52 2.61 18.31
C VAL A 13 21.98 2.17 18.30
N GLU A 14 22.73 2.47 19.35
CA GLU A 14 24.15 2.14 19.48
C GLU A 14 24.38 0.63 19.46
N MET A 15 23.58 -0.15 20.21
CA MET A 15 23.66 -1.62 20.17
C MET A 15 23.41 -2.18 18.77
N ASN A 16 22.46 -1.63 18.00
CA ASN A 16 22.23 -2.07 16.62
C ASN A 16 23.38 -1.70 15.67
N ILE A 17 24.01 -0.54 15.88
CA ILE A 17 25.20 -0.14 15.12
C ILE A 17 26.37 -1.08 15.44
N GLN A 18 26.61 -1.39 16.71
CA GLN A 18 27.65 -2.32 17.13
C GLN A 18 27.45 -3.73 16.53
N ALA A 19 26.21 -4.23 16.55
CA ALA A 19 25.88 -5.52 15.93
C ALA A 19 26.16 -5.52 14.42
N LEU A 20 25.82 -4.44 13.72
CA LEU A 20 26.12 -4.28 12.28
C LEU A 20 27.64 -4.27 12.02
N GLN A 21 28.40 -3.52 12.83
CA GLN A 21 29.85 -3.41 12.71
C GLN A 21 30.54 -4.75 12.96
N GLU A 22 30.08 -5.52 13.94
CA GLU A 22 30.64 -6.84 14.22
C GLU A 22 30.34 -7.83 13.08
N GLY A 23 29.13 -7.81 12.54
CA GLY A 23 28.80 -8.58 11.34
C GLY A 23 29.67 -8.21 10.14
N TYR A 24 29.91 -6.91 9.93
CA TYR A 24 30.79 -6.41 8.88
C TYR A 24 32.25 -6.88 9.07
N ARG A 25 32.76 -6.83 10.30
CA ARG A 25 34.11 -7.28 10.66
C ARG A 25 34.31 -8.77 10.36
N LEU A 26 33.39 -9.61 10.83
CA LEU A 26 33.42 -11.06 10.58
C LEU A 26 33.35 -11.38 9.09
N MET A 27 32.59 -10.59 8.31
CA MET A 27 32.47 -10.78 6.88
C MET A 27 33.75 -10.41 6.12
N GLN A 28 34.47 -9.36 6.53
CA GLN A 28 35.76 -9.01 5.94
C GLN A 28 36.78 -10.14 6.09
N GLU A 29 36.79 -10.85 7.23
CA GLU A 29 37.68 -12.00 7.46
C GLU A 29 37.40 -13.17 6.50
N GLN A 30 36.17 -13.29 5.99
CA GLN A 30 35.74 -14.36 5.09
C GLN A 30 35.69 -13.96 3.61
N GLN A 31 35.85 -12.65 3.32
CA GLN A 31 35.65 -12.08 1.99
C GLN A 31 36.51 -12.75 0.91
N SER A 32 37.75 -13.12 1.22
CA SER A 32 38.66 -13.77 0.25
C SER A 32 38.24 -15.19 -0.16
N THR A 33 37.33 -15.82 0.58
CA THR A 33 36.80 -17.15 0.28
C THR A 33 35.44 -17.12 -0.43
N LEU A 34 34.84 -15.95 -0.54
CA LEU A 34 33.51 -15.75 -1.12
C LEU A 34 33.65 -15.24 -2.55
N ILE A 35 33.14 -16.02 -3.51
CA ILE A 35 32.91 -15.55 -4.87
C ILE A 35 31.50 -14.98 -4.87
N GLY A 36 31.38 -13.65 -4.95
CA GLY A 36 30.09 -12.97 -5.02
C GLY A 36 29.55 -12.92 -6.45
N ASP A 37 28.24 -13.00 -6.60
CA ASP A 37 27.56 -12.88 -7.91
C ASP A 37 27.08 -11.45 -8.20
N PHE A 38 27.37 -10.50 -7.30
CA PHE A 38 26.92 -9.11 -7.40
C PHE A 38 27.93 -8.14 -6.81
N GLU A 39 28.26 -7.08 -7.57
CA GLU A 39 29.13 -5.99 -7.14
C GLU A 39 28.33 -4.69 -7.13
N LEU A 40 28.27 -4.01 -5.99
CA LEU A 40 27.58 -2.73 -5.86
C LEU A 40 28.37 -1.67 -6.62
N THR A 41 27.72 -1.05 -7.60
CA THR A 41 28.27 0.09 -8.33
C THR A 41 27.92 1.38 -7.62
N ASP A 42 28.82 2.36 -7.68
CA ASP A 42 28.49 3.72 -7.26
C ASP A 42 27.35 4.25 -8.14
N THR A 43 26.33 4.82 -7.49
CA THR A 43 25.18 5.41 -8.15
C THR A 43 25.12 6.89 -7.85
N ALA A 44 24.63 7.69 -8.81
CA ALA A 44 24.40 9.12 -8.58
C ALA A 44 23.36 9.29 -7.46
N GLU A 45 23.62 10.19 -6.51
CA GLU A 45 22.81 10.47 -5.32
C GLU A 45 21.47 11.18 -5.62
N GLN A 46 20.71 10.70 -6.61
CA GLN A 46 19.36 11.19 -6.87
C GLN A 46 18.40 10.53 -5.86
N PRO A 47 17.58 11.31 -5.13
CA PRO A 47 16.62 10.74 -4.20
C PRO A 47 15.57 9.93 -4.96
N HIS A 48 15.48 8.64 -4.66
CA HIS A 48 14.45 7.75 -5.19
C HIS A 48 13.34 7.54 -4.16
N LEU A 49 12.09 7.56 -4.63
CA LEU A 49 10.96 7.14 -3.81
C LEU A 49 10.84 5.61 -3.88
N TYR A 50 11.04 4.95 -2.75
CA TYR A 50 10.75 3.52 -2.61
C TYR A 50 9.33 3.37 -2.04
N MET A 51 8.50 2.61 -2.76
CA MET A 51 7.13 2.35 -2.36
C MET A 51 6.73 0.93 -2.73
N ILE A 52 5.88 0.33 -1.89
CA ILE A 52 5.21 -0.92 -2.24
C ILE A 52 4.04 -0.64 -3.20
N GLY A 53 3.62 -1.66 -3.96
CA GLY A 53 2.57 -1.49 -4.98
C GLY A 53 1.24 -0.99 -4.40
N ASN A 54 0.86 -1.46 -3.22
CA ASN A 54 -0.37 -1.04 -2.54
C ASN A 54 -0.36 0.46 -2.18
N ASP A 55 0.76 0.96 -1.65
CA ASP A 55 0.96 2.39 -1.38
C ASP A 55 0.93 3.21 -2.68
N ALA A 56 1.48 2.67 -3.78
CA ALA A 56 1.45 3.32 -5.09
C ALA A 56 0.04 3.49 -5.64
N ILE A 57 -0.80 2.48 -5.45
CA ILE A 57 -2.22 2.55 -5.81
C ILE A 57 -2.93 3.61 -4.98
N GLY A 58 -2.70 3.63 -3.66
CA GLY A 58 -3.27 4.65 -2.77
C GLY A 58 -2.84 6.07 -3.16
N LEU A 59 -1.55 6.29 -3.37
CA LEU A 59 -1.00 7.57 -3.83
C LEU A 59 -1.57 7.99 -5.18
N GLY A 60 -1.68 7.05 -6.12
CA GLY A 60 -2.28 7.26 -7.44
C GLY A 60 -3.73 7.69 -7.34
N ALA A 61 -4.53 7.03 -6.49
CA ALA A 61 -5.93 7.37 -6.26
C ALA A 61 -6.11 8.77 -5.65
N LEU A 62 -5.26 9.14 -4.67
CA LEU A 62 -5.25 10.49 -4.10
C LEU A 62 -4.90 11.54 -5.15
N SER A 63 -3.86 11.27 -5.93
CA SER A 63 -3.38 12.15 -7.02
C SER A 63 -4.42 12.32 -8.12
N ALA A 64 -5.20 11.28 -8.40
CA ALA A 64 -6.33 11.31 -9.33
C ALA A 64 -7.58 12.02 -8.76
N GLY A 65 -7.53 12.53 -7.53
CA GLY A 65 -8.63 13.29 -6.93
C GLY A 65 -9.70 12.45 -6.24
N SER A 66 -9.42 11.19 -5.90
CA SER A 66 -10.34 10.38 -5.08
C SER A 66 -10.56 11.04 -3.71
N ARG A 67 -11.80 11.05 -3.23
CA ARG A 67 -12.19 11.59 -1.90
C ARG A 67 -13.01 10.61 -1.08
N PHE A 68 -13.30 9.42 -1.60
CA PHE A 68 -13.99 8.40 -0.84
C PHE A 68 -13.45 7.01 -1.18
N MET A 69 -13.30 6.17 -0.17
CA MET A 69 -13.01 4.74 -0.33
C MET A 69 -13.91 3.96 0.61
N ALA A 70 -14.63 2.98 0.08
CA ALA A 70 -15.31 1.97 0.89
C ALA A 70 -14.67 0.62 0.60
N ALA A 71 -14.29 -0.13 1.63
CA ALA A 71 -13.62 -1.41 1.47
C ALA A 71 -13.81 -2.34 2.67
N TYR A 72 -13.80 -3.64 2.39
CA TYR A 72 -13.70 -4.69 3.39
C TYR A 72 -12.25 -5.22 3.44
N PRO A 73 -11.62 -5.37 4.62
CA PRO A 73 -10.24 -5.84 4.70
C PRO A 73 -10.07 -7.28 4.19
N ILE A 74 -9.21 -7.46 3.19
CA ILE A 74 -8.83 -8.77 2.64
C ILE A 74 -7.37 -8.76 2.17
N THR A 75 -6.57 -9.77 2.56
CA THR A 75 -5.19 -9.91 2.08
C THR A 75 -5.18 -10.27 0.59
N PRO A 76 -4.28 -9.73 -0.25
CA PRO A 76 -3.23 -8.74 0.04
C PRO A 76 -3.63 -7.27 -0.26
N ALA A 77 -4.93 -6.95 -0.30
CA ALA A 77 -5.44 -5.62 -0.63
C ALA A 77 -5.58 -4.67 0.58
N SER A 78 -5.58 -5.18 1.81
CA SER A 78 -5.80 -4.37 3.03
C SER A 78 -4.85 -3.18 3.18
N GLU A 79 -3.60 -3.30 2.73
CA GLU A 79 -2.61 -2.21 2.83
C GLU A 79 -3.01 -0.97 2.01
N ILE A 80 -3.76 -1.14 0.91
CA ILE A 80 -4.31 0.00 0.15
C ILE A 80 -5.27 0.78 1.07
N MET A 81 -6.14 0.07 1.79
CA MET A 81 -7.07 0.68 2.72
C MET A 81 -6.35 1.37 3.88
N GLU A 82 -5.33 0.74 4.47
CA GLU A 82 -4.51 1.33 5.53
C GLU A 82 -3.82 2.62 5.08
N TYR A 83 -3.23 2.60 3.89
CA TYR A 83 -2.63 3.79 3.27
C TYR A 83 -3.67 4.92 3.12
N MET A 84 -4.87 4.58 2.65
CA MET A 84 -5.94 5.54 2.43
C MET A 84 -6.50 6.07 3.75
N ILE A 85 -6.64 5.25 4.80
CA ILE A 85 -7.04 5.69 6.15
C ILE A 85 -6.06 6.76 6.65
N ALA A 86 -4.76 6.55 6.45
CA ALA A 86 -3.73 7.47 6.90
C ALA A 86 -3.66 8.78 6.09
N ASN A 87 -4.14 8.82 4.85
CA ASN A 87 -3.87 9.93 3.92
C ASN A 87 -5.10 10.62 3.33
N LEU A 88 -6.21 9.91 3.10
CA LEU A 88 -7.42 10.46 2.50
C LEU A 88 -8.08 11.56 3.35
N PRO A 89 -8.13 11.47 4.70
CA PRO A 89 -8.65 12.55 5.55
C PRO A 89 -7.87 13.86 5.42
N LYS A 90 -6.56 13.79 5.12
CA LYS A 90 -5.71 14.97 4.95
C LYS A 90 -6.09 15.82 3.73
N VAL A 91 -6.81 15.23 2.77
CA VAL A 91 -7.29 15.92 1.57
C VAL A 91 -8.81 16.11 1.56
N GLY A 92 -9.45 16.00 2.74
CA GLY A 92 -10.89 16.20 2.92
C GLY A 92 -11.76 15.03 2.44
N GLY A 93 -11.18 13.84 2.30
CA GLY A 93 -11.92 12.63 1.98
C GLY A 93 -12.13 11.70 3.18
N THR A 94 -12.81 10.59 2.97
CA THR A 94 -13.15 9.61 4.02
C THR A 94 -12.97 8.17 3.55
N VAL A 95 -12.49 7.31 4.45
CA VAL A 95 -12.50 5.86 4.27
C VAL A 95 -13.58 5.27 5.15
N VAL A 96 -14.39 4.36 4.61
CA VAL A 96 -15.36 3.57 5.34
C VAL A 96 -14.96 2.11 5.28
N GLN A 97 -14.72 1.50 6.44
CA GLN A 97 -14.66 0.05 6.55
C GLN A 97 -16.07 -0.50 6.51
N THR A 98 -16.38 -1.28 5.48
CA THR A 98 -17.70 -1.90 5.35
C THR A 98 -17.72 -3.27 6.02
N GLU A 99 -18.92 -3.82 6.16
CA GLU A 99 -19.20 -5.14 6.69
C GLU A 99 -18.80 -6.26 5.73
N ASP A 100 -18.87 -6.02 4.42
CA ASP A 100 -18.48 -6.95 3.35
C ASP A 100 -18.16 -6.20 2.05
N GLU A 101 -17.75 -6.95 1.02
CA GLU A 101 -17.45 -6.43 -0.32
C GLU A 101 -18.68 -5.94 -1.11
N ILE A 102 -19.88 -6.43 -0.79
CA ILE A 102 -21.12 -6.00 -1.45
C ILE A 102 -21.46 -4.58 -1.03
N ALA A 103 -21.40 -4.30 0.28
CA ALA A 103 -21.53 -2.97 0.84
C ALA A 103 -20.44 -2.03 0.31
N ALA A 104 -19.18 -2.49 0.25
CA ALA A 104 -18.06 -1.71 -0.30
C ALA A 104 -18.34 -1.22 -1.74
N ALA A 105 -18.74 -2.14 -2.62
CA ALA A 105 -19.01 -1.82 -4.02
C ALA A 105 -20.19 -0.84 -4.16
N ASN A 106 -21.30 -1.11 -3.47
CA ASN A 106 -22.48 -0.25 -3.56
C ASN A 106 -22.24 1.15 -2.97
N MET A 107 -21.48 1.27 -1.88
CA MET A 107 -21.08 2.58 -1.33
C MET A 107 -20.16 3.35 -2.29
N ALA A 108 -19.23 2.68 -2.97
CA ALA A 108 -18.36 3.30 -3.96
C ALA A 108 -19.16 3.78 -5.19
N ILE A 109 -20.11 2.98 -5.69
CA ILE A 109 -21.00 3.37 -6.79
C ILE A 109 -21.88 4.56 -6.36
N GLY A 110 -22.52 4.49 -5.19
CA GLY A 110 -23.36 5.59 -4.68
C GLY A 110 -22.58 6.89 -4.50
N SER A 111 -21.32 6.82 -4.07
CA SER A 111 -20.44 7.99 -3.96
C SER A 111 -20.11 8.61 -5.31
N ASN A 112 -19.81 7.79 -6.32
CA ASN A 112 -19.57 8.26 -7.69
C ASN A 112 -20.84 8.87 -8.29
N TYR A 113 -22.01 8.27 -8.05
CA TYR A 113 -23.31 8.84 -8.46
C TYR A 113 -23.56 10.21 -7.82
N ALA A 114 -23.19 10.40 -6.55
CA ALA A 114 -23.28 11.67 -5.85
C ALA A 114 -22.23 12.72 -6.31
N GLY A 115 -21.33 12.36 -7.24
CA GLY A 115 -20.32 13.26 -7.81
C GLY A 115 -18.96 13.23 -7.13
N VAL A 116 -18.74 12.31 -6.19
CA VAL A 116 -17.44 12.14 -5.50
C VAL A 116 -16.67 10.97 -6.11
N ARG A 117 -15.45 11.22 -6.58
CA ARG A 117 -14.57 10.15 -7.08
C ARG A 117 -14.29 9.15 -5.95
N ALA A 118 -14.72 7.92 -6.18
CA ALA A 118 -14.57 6.83 -5.23
C ALA A 118 -14.12 5.53 -5.90
N PHE A 119 -13.48 4.67 -5.12
CA PHE A 119 -13.07 3.33 -5.54
C PHE A 119 -13.13 2.37 -4.37
N THR A 120 -12.96 1.08 -4.66
CA THR A 120 -12.76 0.03 -3.67
C THR A 120 -11.54 -0.83 -4.02
N ALA A 121 -11.04 -1.60 -3.06
CA ALA A 121 -9.93 -2.53 -3.23
C ALA A 121 -10.27 -3.87 -2.59
N SER A 122 -9.95 -4.97 -3.26
CA SER A 122 -10.25 -6.33 -2.83
C SER A 122 -9.31 -7.34 -3.50
N ALA A 123 -9.61 -8.64 -3.37
CA ALA A 123 -8.95 -9.75 -4.04
C ALA A 123 -9.99 -10.68 -4.70
N GLY A 124 -9.54 -11.77 -5.32
CA GLY A 124 -10.40 -12.69 -6.09
C GLY A 124 -11.75 -13.08 -5.45
N PRO A 125 -11.78 -13.52 -4.16
CA PRO A 125 -13.03 -13.85 -3.50
C PRO A 125 -14.00 -12.67 -3.39
N GLY A 126 -13.50 -11.50 -2.99
CA GLY A 126 -14.32 -10.31 -2.87
C GLY A 126 -14.78 -9.76 -4.23
N LEU A 127 -13.94 -9.84 -5.26
CA LEU A 127 -14.35 -9.48 -6.63
C LEU A 127 -15.54 -10.33 -7.11
N SER A 128 -15.57 -11.62 -6.75
CA SER A 128 -16.71 -12.49 -7.06
C SER A 128 -18.01 -12.01 -6.42
N LEU A 129 -17.94 -11.48 -5.19
CA LEU A 129 -19.10 -10.91 -4.49
C LEU A 129 -19.57 -9.58 -5.11
N MET A 130 -18.66 -8.82 -5.74
CA MET A 130 -18.97 -7.53 -6.35
C MET A 130 -19.61 -7.64 -7.76
N MET A 131 -19.78 -8.84 -8.32
CA MET A 131 -20.21 -9.03 -9.71
C MET A 131 -21.57 -8.40 -10.03
N GLU A 132 -22.53 -8.48 -9.10
CA GLU A 132 -23.83 -7.82 -9.27
C GLU A 132 -23.70 -6.30 -9.33
N ALA A 133 -22.88 -5.72 -8.44
CA ALA A 133 -22.62 -4.29 -8.39
C ALA A 133 -21.88 -3.79 -9.65
N ILE A 134 -20.97 -4.58 -10.22
CA ILE A 134 -20.32 -4.28 -11.51
C ILE A 134 -21.35 -4.26 -12.64
N GLY A 135 -22.31 -5.19 -12.63
CA GLY A 135 -23.44 -5.17 -13.56
C GLY A 135 -24.28 -3.90 -13.41
N LEU A 136 -24.61 -3.52 -12.18
CA LEU A 136 -25.35 -2.30 -11.86
C LEU A 136 -24.62 -1.03 -12.33
N SER A 137 -23.31 -0.93 -12.08
CA SER A 137 -22.52 0.24 -12.52
C SER A 137 -22.50 0.37 -14.04
N GLY A 138 -22.40 -0.76 -14.76
CA GLY A 138 -22.51 -0.80 -16.22
C GLY A 138 -23.89 -0.37 -16.72
N MET A 139 -24.98 -0.87 -16.11
CA MET A 139 -26.35 -0.52 -16.53
C MET A 139 -26.72 0.94 -16.26
N THR A 140 -26.17 1.53 -15.21
CA THR A 140 -26.44 2.92 -14.81
C THR A 140 -25.45 3.93 -15.38
N GLU A 141 -24.44 3.45 -16.11
CA GLU A 141 -23.30 4.26 -16.60
C GLU A 141 -22.59 5.02 -15.47
N THR A 142 -22.62 4.48 -14.24
CA THR A 142 -21.95 5.09 -13.09
C THR A 142 -20.49 4.67 -13.03
N PRO A 143 -19.52 5.61 -12.95
CA PRO A 143 -18.11 5.25 -12.84
C PRO A 143 -17.84 4.38 -11.60
N PHE A 144 -17.12 3.26 -11.80
CA PHE A 144 -16.74 2.37 -10.69
C PHE A 144 -15.38 1.75 -10.95
N VAL A 145 -14.44 1.98 -10.03
CA VAL A 145 -13.09 1.40 -10.08
C VAL A 145 -12.94 0.40 -8.93
N VAL A 146 -12.54 -0.82 -9.29
CA VAL A 146 -12.21 -1.90 -8.36
C VAL A 146 -10.76 -2.28 -8.55
N ILE A 147 -9.96 -2.18 -7.48
CA ILE A 147 -8.60 -2.71 -7.48
C ILE A 147 -8.65 -4.16 -7.05
N ASN A 148 -8.29 -5.08 -7.96
CA ASN A 148 -8.18 -6.51 -7.68
C ASN A 148 -6.71 -6.89 -7.45
N THR A 149 -6.29 -6.96 -6.19
CA THR A 149 -4.97 -7.47 -5.82
C THR A 149 -5.02 -9.01 -5.83
N GLN A 150 -4.80 -9.58 -7.01
CA GLN A 150 -4.97 -11.01 -7.28
C GLN A 150 -4.13 -11.89 -6.33
N ARG A 151 -4.74 -12.99 -5.87
CA ARG A 151 -4.10 -14.06 -5.08
C ARG A 151 -4.59 -15.42 -5.56
N GLY A 152 -3.78 -16.45 -5.31
CA GLY A 152 -4.12 -17.87 -5.55
C GLY A 152 -5.05 -18.45 -4.49
#